data_AF-A0A531KJX5-F1
#
_entry.id   AF-A0A531KJX5-F1
#
_cell.length_a   1.000
_cell.length_b   1.000
_cell.length_c   1.000
_cell.angle_alpha   90.00
_cell.angle_beta   90.00
_cell.angle_gamma   90.00
#
_symmetry.space_group_name_H-M   'P 1'
#
loop_
_entity.id
_entity.type
_entity.pdbx_description
1 polymer ?
#
loop_
_entity_poly.entity_id
_entity_poly.type
_entity_poly.pdbx_seq_one_letter_code
_entity_poly.pdbx_strand_id
1 'polypeptide(L)' 'VLQTARASGVRIPAACEFGLCGTCKVKKLSGTVEMSHNGGILDHEIDDGFILACCSRPLSALEIEV' A
#
# COMPACT_ATOMS: atom_id res chain seq x y z
N VAL A 1 2.12 -4.31 4.56
CA VAL A 1 2.10 -4.93 3.20
C VAL A 1 3.50 -4.95 2.59
N LEU A 2 4.22 -3.82 2.60
CA LEU A 2 5.56 -3.69 2.00
C LEU A 2 6.57 -4.76 2.45
N GLN A 3 6.65 -5.04 3.75
CA GLN A 3 7.59 -6.03 4.28
C GLN A 3 7.25 -7.45 3.79
N THR A 4 5.97 -7.82 3.78
CA THR A 4 5.49 -9.10 3.24
C THR A 4 5.80 -9.23 1.76
N ALA A 5 5.55 -8.18 0.97
CA ALA A 5 5.86 -8.16 -0.47
C ALA A 5 7.36 -8.37 -0.71
N ARG A 6 8.22 -7.64 0.02
CA ARG A 6 9.68 -7.79 -0.06
C ARG A 6 10.13 -9.21 0.31
N ALA A 7 9.56 -9.79 1.36
CA ALA A 7 9.86 -11.16 1.79
C ALA A 7 9.45 -12.21 0.74
N SER A 8 8.37 -11.97 0.00
CA SER A 8 7.93 -12.81 -1.13
C SER A 8 8.69 -12.53 -2.44
N GLY A 9 9.71 -11.66 -2.43
CA GLY A 9 10.48 -11.31 -3.62
C GLY A 9 9.84 -10.25 -4.53
N VAL A 10 8.69 -9.69 -4.13
CA VAL A 10 8.01 -8.61 -4.86
C VAL A 10 8.65 -7.27 -4.52
N ARG A 11 9.09 -6.52 -5.54
CA ARG A 11 9.72 -5.21 -5.37
C ARG A 11 8.71 -4.09 -5.49
N ILE A 12 8.34 -3.51 -4.35
CA ILE A 12 7.57 -2.26 -4.29
C ILE A 12 8.54 -1.11 -4.00
N PRO A 13 8.59 -0.07 -4.86
CA PRO A 13 9.43 1.09 -4.60
C PRO A 13 8.95 1.80 -3.33
N ALA A 14 9.84 2.17 -2.42
CA ALA A 14 9.50 2.92 -1.21
C ALA A 14 10.64 3.84 -0.83
N ALA A 15 10.31 5.05 -0.37
CA ALA A 15 11.28 6.06 0.03
C ALA A 15 11.11 6.47 1.50
N CYS A 16 9.99 7.11 1.86
CA CYS A 16 9.80 7.58 3.24
C CYS A 16 9.41 6.48 4.23
N GLU A 17 8.72 5.42 3.78
CA GLU A 17 8.11 4.37 4.63
C GLU A 17 7.15 4.85 5.75
N PHE A 18 6.86 6.16 5.84
CA PHE A 18 5.94 6.77 6.81
C PHE A 18 4.62 7.27 6.19
N GLY A 19 4.29 6.86 4.97
CA GLY A 19 3.03 7.23 4.32
C GLY A 19 2.91 8.71 3.95
N LEU A 20 4.04 9.38 3.67
CA LEU A 20 4.11 10.81 3.32
C LEU A 20 4.40 11.07 1.83
N CYS A 21 5.22 10.23 1.18
CA CYS A 21 5.74 10.51 -0.16
C CYS A 21 5.00 9.81 -1.31
N GLY A 22 4.09 8.87 -1.04
CA GLY A 22 3.34 8.15 -2.07
C GLY A 22 4.16 7.17 -2.93
N THR A 23 5.48 7.04 -2.75
CA THR A 23 6.32 6.13 -3.57
C THR A 23 5.89 4.67 -3.45
N CYS A 24 5.43 4.26 -2.26
CA CYS A 24 4.98 2.90 -1.95
C CYS A 24 3.54 2.60 -2.43
N LYS A 25 3.00 3.41 -3.35
CA LYS A 25 1.64 3.28 -3.87
C LYS A 25 1.51 2.07 -4.78
N VAL A 26 0.53 1.23 -4.48
CA VAL A 26 0.18 0.03 -5.25
C VAL A 26 -1.34 -0.05 -5.37
N LYS A 27 -1.83 -0.72 -6.42
CA LYS A 27 -3.27 -0.89 -6.60
C LYS A 27 -3.75 -2.17 -5.92
N LYS A 28 -4.80 -2.07 -5.13
CA LYS A 28 -5.46 -3.20 -4.50
C LYS A 28 -6.51 -3.77 -5.48
N LEU A 29 -6.38 -5.05 -5.80
CA LEU A 29 -7.34 -5.78 -6.63
C LEU A 29 -8.45 -6.40 -5.79
N SER A 30 -8.11 -6.95 -4.61
CA SER A 30 -9.06 -7.62 -3.73
C SER A 30 -8.62 -7.56 -2.27
N GLY A 31 -9.56 -7.75 -1.34
CA GLY A 31 -9.31 -7.77 0.10
C GLY A 31 -9.46 -6.43 0.80
N THR A 32 -9.19 -6.44 2.10
CA THR A 32 -9.34 -5.28 2.98
C THR A 32 -8.01 -4.98 3.65
N VAL A 33 -7.66 -3.70 3.67
CA VAL A 33 -6.50 -3.18 4.40
C VAL A 33 -6.93 -2.04 5.29
N GLU A 34 -6.30 -1.96 6.45
CA GLU A 34 -6.29 -0.77 7.27
C GLU A 34 -5.04 0.04 6.89
N MET A 35 -5.22 1.32 6.56
CA MET A 35 -4.13 2.18 6.11
C MET A 35 -3.99 3.39 7.03
N SER A 36 -2.78 3.58 7.57
CA SER A 36 -2.44 4.75 8.40
C SER A 36 -1.46 5.64 7.64
N HIS A 37 -1.97 6.50 6.75
CA HIS A 37 -1.16 7.43 5.96
C HIS A 37 -1.08 8.82 6.61
N ASN A 38 -0.02 9.56 6.31
CA ASN A 38 0.22 10.93 6.78
C ASN A 38 -0.03 11.95 5.65
N GLY A 39 -1.00 11.67 4.77
CA GLY A 39 -1.29 12.51 3.60
C GLY A 39 -0.49 12.19 2.33
N GLY A 40 0.25 11.08 2.29
CA GLY A 40 0.98 10.64 1.09
C GLY A 40 0.12 9.97 0.00
N ILE A 41 -1.20 9.99 0.13
CA ILE A 41 -2.19 9.47 -0.83
C ILE A 41 -3.45 10.32 -0.68
N LEU A 42 -4.14 10.55 -1.79
CA LEU A 42 -5.38 11.33 -1.84
C LEU A 42 -6.60 10.43 -1.72
N ASP A 43 -7.69 10.92 -1.13
CA ASP A 43 -8.90 10.12 -0.88
C ASP A 43 -9.47 9.50 -2.17
N HIS A 44 -9.47 10.23 -3.29
CA HIS A 44 -9.93 9.68 -4.57
C HIS A 44 -9.03 8.53 -5.08
N GLU A 45 -7.74 8.53 -4.76
CA GLU A 45 -6.86 7.42 -5.11
C GLU A 45 -7.20 6.19 -4.27
N ILE A 46 -7.58 6.39 -3.01
CA ILE A 46 -8.07 5.32 -2.13
C ILE A 46 -9.37 4.72 -2.71
N ASP A 47 -10.28 5.58 -3.17
CA ASP A 47 -11.53 5.17 -3.81
C ASP A 47 -11.29 4.41 -5.14
N ASP A 48 -10.29 4.82 -5.91
CA ASP A 48 -9.82 4.11 -7.11
C ASP A 48 -9.09 2.77 -6.80
N GLY A 49 -8.95 2.45 -5.51
CA GLY A 49 -8.37 1.21 -5.00
C GLY A 49 -6.86 1.27 -4.80
N PHE A 50 -6.22 2.44 -4.81
CA PHE A 50 -4.81 2.58 -4.48
C PHE A 50 -4.56 2.60 -2.98
N ILE A 51 -3.45 2.00 -2.57
CA ILE A 51 -3.03 1.93 -1.17
C ILE A 51 -1.52 2.17 -1.06
N LEU A 52 -1.08 2.64 0.10
CA LEU A 52 0.34 2.79 0.42
C LEU A 52 0.85 1.53 1.12
N ALA A 53 1.61 0.70 0.41
CA ALA A 53 2.08 -0.58 0.93
C ALA A 53 2.90 -0.45 2.24
N CYS A 54 3.62 0.66 2.40
CA CYS A 54 4.47 0.93 3.56
C CYS A 54 3.70 1.12 4.86
N CYS A 55 2.50 1.70 4.81
CA CYS A 55 1.66 1.96 5.99
C CYS A 55 0.28 1.28 5.93
N SER A 56 0.15 0.25 5.08
CA SER A 56 -1.04 -0.60 5.01
C SER A 56 -0.83 -1.91 5.76
N ARG A 57 -1.83 -2.28 6.57
CA ARG A 57 -1.94 -3.55 7.28
C ARG A 57 -3.10 -4.35 6.69
N PRO A 58 -2.86 -5.55 6.12
CA PRO A 58 -3.94 -6.38 5.59
C PRO A 58 -4.79 -6.92 6.74
N LEU A 59 -6.12 -6.80 6.61
CA LEU A 59 -7.10 -7.37 7.54
C LEU A 59 -7.67 -8.70 7.01
N SER A 60 -7.54 -8.95 5.71
CA SER A 60 -7.95 -10.19 5.04
C SER A 60 -6.95 -10.58 3.95
N ALA A 61 -7.23 -11.65 3.21
CA ALA A 61 -6.47 -12.02 2.02
C ALA A 61 -6.46 -10.85 1.04
N LEU A 62 -5.26 -10.30 0.80
CA LEU A 62 -5.04 -9.10 0.03
C LEU A 62 -4.39 -9.45 -1.31
N GLU A 63 -4.99 -9.01 -2.40
CA GLU A 63 -4.41 -9.07 -3.74
C GLU A 63 -4.05 -7.65 -4.19
N ILE A 64 -2.81 -7.47 -4.65
CA ILE A 64 -2.30 -6.19 -5.15
C ILE A 64 -1.65 -6.38 -6.52
N GLU A 65 -1.77 -5.34 -7.34
CA GLU A 65 -1.06 -5.19 -8.60
C GLU A 65 0.25 -4.40 -8.34
N VAL A 66 1.35 -4.96 -8.84
CA VAL A 66 2.74 -4.51 -8.59
C VAL A 66 3.52 -4.36 -9.88
#